data_AF-A0A2R6RJU7-F1
#
_entry.id   AF-A0A2R6RJU7-F1
#
_cell.length_a   1.000
_cell.length_b   1.000
_cell.length_c   1.000
_cell.angle_alpha   90.00
_cell.angle_beta   90.00
_cell.angle_gamma   90.00
#
_symmetry.space_group_name_H-M   'P 1'
#
loop_
_entity.id
_entity.type
_entity.pdbx_description
1 polymer ?
#
loop_
_entity_poly.entity_id
_entity_poly.type
_entity_poly.pdbx_seq_one_letter_code
_entity_poly.pdbx_strand_id
1 'polypeptide(L)'
;MAIHNFLSFLPSSLAPPPRPFNFSSSTTTTTTTTINMDLISSTRLTSQTRPRTFSVQSINTNFSTAVGEDLPVDYANWFGKADPENRRRAGVLLHPTSFPGPYGIGDLGDQAFRFLDWLHEAGCSLWQVLPLVPPGRKANEEGSPYSGQDANCGNILLISLEELVKDGLLMKEELPEPIDEDCVKFSTVADIKDPLIAKAAERLILSEGELKRQLEEFRKDPDVASWLEDAAYFAAIDNYLDTFSWYDWPEPLKNRHLAPLEEIYQSKKDFINIFISQQFLFQRQWQKVRDYARVKGISIMGDMPIYVGYHSADVWANKKQFLLNRSGFPLLVSGVPPDAFSETGQLWDSPLYDWKAMEEDGFSWWIRRIRRAENLFDEFRIDHFRGFAGFWAVPSEAKIAMVGRWKVGPGKSLFDAIFRDVGKINIIAEDLGVITADVVQLRNAIGAPGMAVLQFGFGSDADNPHLPHNHECNQVVYTGTHDNDTIQGWWDSLPQEEKSNVLKYLSITEENIPWALIQAALSSVAQTAIIPMQDILRLGSSARMNIPATQFGNWSWRIPSSMSFDSLDNEAKKLRDMLSMYGRL
;
A
#
# COMPACT_ATOMS: atom_id res chain seq x y z
N MET A 1 37.21 53.66 45.09
CA MET A 1 37.24 55.06 44.58
C MET A 1 35.95 55.30 43.80
N ALA A 2 35.39 56.53 43.88
CA ALA A 2 34.26 57.14 43.14
C ALA A 2 33.50 56.31 42.08
N ILE A 3 32.16 56.20 41.99
CA ILE A 3 30.97 57.00 42.43
C ILE A 3 30.75 58.35 41.69
N HIS A 4 29.49 58.59 41.25
CA HIS A 4 28.84 59.85 40.77
C HIS A 4 29.04 60.30 39.29
N ASN A 5 28.09 60.99 38.63
CA ASN A 5 26.60 61.07 38.72
C ASN A 5 26.01 61.99 37.59
N PHE A 6 24.68 62.19 37.59
CA PHE A 6 23.83 63.19 36.87
C PHE A 6 23.33 62.79 35.46
N LEU A 7 22.01 62.65 35.18
CA LEU A 7 20.86 63.60 35.24
C LEU A 7 20.98 64.71 34.18
N SER A 8 20.02 65.03 33.31
CA SER A 8 18.54 64.96 33.34
C SER A 8 18.00 65.01 31.87
N PHE A 9 16.72 65.12 31.46
CA PHE A 9 15.43 65.57 32.04
C PHE A 9 14.22 64.84 31.39
N LEU A 10 13.00 65.23 31.77
CA LEU A 10 11.66 64.91 31.20
C LEU A 10 10.85 66.24 31.18
N PRO A 11 9.75 66.45 30.39
CA PRO A 11 8.45 65.85 30.74
C PRO A 11 7.31 65.68 29.67
N SER A 12 6.38 64.77 30.01
CA SER A 12 4.89 64.84 29.90
C SER A 12 4.13 65.08 28.58
N SER A 13 3.36 64.07 28.14
CA SER A 13 1.87 63.98 28.23
C SER A 13 1.42 62.62 27.64
N LEU A 14 0.86 61.66 28.39
CA LEU A 14 -0.50 61.53 28.97
C LEU A 14 -1.66 61.48 27.95
N ALA A 15 -2.28 60.30 27.85
CA ALA A 15 -3.42 59.94 26.99
C ALA A 15 -4.79 60.34 27.58
N PRO A 16 -5.90 60.15 26.83
CA PRO A 16 -6.79 59.01 27.15
C PRO A 16 -7.48 58.32 25.93
N PRO A 17 -8.22 57.20 26.14
CA PRO A 17 -8.58 56.22 25.08
C PRO A 17 -10.09 56.31 24.65
N PRO A 18 -10.68 55.36 23.88
CA PRO A 18 -11.85 55.62 23.02
C PRO A 18 -13.21 55.59 23.75
N ARG A 19 -14.26 56.08 23.07
CA ARG A 19 -15.67 55.95 23.53
C ARG A 19 -16.67 55.61 22.40
N PRO A 20 -17.83 55.02 22.75
CA PRO A 20 -18.73 54.30 21.84
C PRO A 20 -20.01 55.08 21.51
N PHE A 21 -20.90 54.52 20.68
CA PHE A 21 -22.38 54.68 20.63
C PHE A 21 -22.90 53.91 19.38
N ASN A 22 -24.15 53.44 19.25
CA ASN A 22 -25.10 52.81 20.19
C ASN A 22 -26.17 52.05 19.37
N PHE A 23 -26.95 51.16 19.98
CA PHE A 23 -28.11 50.52 19.35
C PHE A 23 -29.25 51.51 19.01
N SER A 24 -30.01 51.23 17.94
CA SER A 24 -31.45 51.51 17.87
C SER A 24 -32.18 50.46 17.01
N SER A 25 -33.49 50.31 17.22
CA SER A 25 -34.31 49.18 16.77
C SER A 25 -35.64 49.61 16.14
N SER A 26 -36.06 48.98 15.04
CA SER A 26 -37.46 48.89 14.57
C SER A 26 -37.52 47.99 13.31
N THR A 27 -38.04 46.76 13.38
CA THR A 27 -39.44 46.35 13.08
C THR A 27 -39.96 46.60 11.65
N THR A 28 -40.02 45.50 10.88
CA THR A 28 -41.06 45.11 9.89
C THR A 28 -41.62 46.13 8.88
N THR A 29 -41.45 45.83 7.58
CA THR A 29 -42.60 45.51 6.72
C THR A 29 -42.24 44.64 5.50
N THR A 30 -43.21 43.84 5.06
CA THR A 30 -43.14 42.91 3.92
C THR A 30 -43.46 43.63 2.60
N THR A 31 -42.76 43.33 1.51
CA THR A 31 -43.38 43.43 0.16
C THR A 31 -42.79 42.43 -0.82
N THR A 32 -43.66 41.60 -1.37
CA THR A 32 -43.41 40.70 -2.50
C THR A 32 -43.46 41.50 -3.79
N THR A 33 -42.50 41.32 -4.71
CA THR A 33 -42.68 41.76 -6.11
C THR A 33 -42.14 40.72 -7.08
N THR A 34 -43.06 40.00 -7.70
CA THR A 34 -42.82 39.10 -8.82
C THR A 34 -42.52 39.92 -10.08
N ILE A 35 -41.47 39.59 -10.84
CA ILE A 35 -41.32 40.03 -12.23
C ILE A 35 -41.02 38.80 -13.08
N ASN A 36 -41.91 38.54 -14.04
CA ASN A 36 -41.79 37.55 -15.10
C ASN A 36 -41.62 38.30 -16.42
N MET A 37 -40.62 37.94 -17.24
CA MET A 37 -40.74 37.86 -18.71
C MET A 37 -39.45 37.31 -19.35
N ASP A 38 -39.48 36.01 -19.63
CA ASP A 38 -39.35 35.41 -20.96
C ASP A 38 -38.15 35.67 -21.91
N LEU A 39 -37.54 34.52 -22.25
CA LEU A 39 -37.01 34.10 -23.56
C LEU A 39 -35.98 34.97 -24.32
N ILE A 40 -34.74 34.45 -24.36
CA ILE A 40 -34.09 34.10 -25.65
C ILE A 40 -33.53 32.68 -25.56
N SER A 41 -33.74 31.88 -26.61
CA SER A 41 -33.33 30.48 -26.72
C SER A 41 -31.93 30.33 -27.33
N SER A 42 -31.10 29.44 -26.77
CA SER A 42 -30.14 28.67 -27.56
C SER A 42 -29.87 27.31 -26.92
N THR A 43 -30.16 26.24 -27.66
CA THR A 43 -30.07 24.85 -27.19
C THR A 43 -28.63 24.33 -27.18
N ARG A 44 -28.15 23.89 -26.03
CA ARG A 44 -27.07 22.89 -25.92
C ARG A 44 -27.61 21.66 -25.20
N LEU A 45 -27.43 20.47 -25.80
CA LEU A 45 -27.64 19.22 -25.08
C LEU A 45 -26.51 19.05 -24.06
N THR A 46 -26.84 19.16 -22.77
CA THR A 46 -25.99 18.70 -21.67
C THR A 46 -26.52 17.36 -21.17
N SER A 47 -25.60 16.44 -20.92
CA SER A 47 -25.90 15.14 -20.32
C SER A 47 -26.50 15.31 -18.92
N GLN A 48 -27.60 14.62 -18.63
CA GLN A 48 -28.19 14.59 -17.30
C GLN A 48 -27.38 13.66 -16.37
N THR A 49 -26.27 14.15 -15.82
CA THR A 49 -25.73 13.61 -14.58
C THR A 49 -26.60 14.11 -13.42
N ARG A 50 -27.62 13.31 -13.04
CA ARG A 50 -28.33 13.55 -11.77
C ARG A 50 -27.32 13.45 -10.62
N PRO A 51 -27.11 14.48 -9.79
CA PRO A 51 -26.39 14.29 -8.54
C PRO A 51 -27.23 13.33 -7.69
N ARG A 52 -26.64 12.21 -7.24
CA ARG A 52 -27.22 11.41 -6.17
C ARG A 52 -27.09 12.21 -4.88
N THR A 53 -28.07 13.07 -4.61
CA THR A 53 -28.32 13.56 -3.25
C THR A 53 -28.65 12.35 -2.39
N PHE A 54 -27.67 11.87 -1.64
CA PHE A 54 -27.95 11.03 -0.48
C PHE A 54 -28.78 11.87 0.47
N SER A 55 -30.08 11.59 0.54
CA SER A 55 -30.90 12.03 1.65
C SER A 55 -30.41 11.28 2.88
N VAL A 56 -29.47 11.88 3.61
CA VAL A 56 -29.34 11.60 5.03
C VAL A 56 -30.67 12.03 5.64
N GLN A 57 -31.59 11.08 5.79
CA GLN A 57 -32.70 11.26 6.72
C GLN A 57 -32.06 11.34 8.10
N SER A 58 -31.80 12.57 8.55
CA SER A 58 -31.58 12.85 9.96
C SER A 58 -32.88 12.49 10.68
N ILE A 59 -32.97 11.23 11.11
CA ILE A 59 -33.99 10.79 12.06
C ILE A 59 -33.80 11.67 13.29
N ASN A 60 -34.83 12.45 13.64
CA ASN A 60 -34.84 13.25 14.86
C ASN A 60 -34.65 12.31 16.06
N THR A 61 -33.45 12.25 16.63
CA THR A 61 -33.10 11.43 17.80
C THR A 61 -33.60 12.00 19.12
N ASN A 62 -34.61 12.88 19.08
CA ASN A 62 -35.27 13.45 20.25
C ASN A 62 -36.52 12.65 20.65
N PHE A 63 -36.36 11.33 20.84
CA PHE A 63 -37.35 10.53 21.57
C PHE A 63 -37.03 10.54 23.06
N SER A 64 -37.43 11.62 23.71
CA SER A 64 -37.48 11.72 25.18
C SER A 64 -38.74 11.01 25.71
N THR A 65 -38.88 9.70 25.46
CA THR A 65 -39.85 8.87 26.19
C THR A 65 -39.37 8.76 27.64
N ALA A 66 -40.20 9.22 28.59
CA ALA A 66 -39.85 9.12 30.00
C ALA A 66 -39.85 7.65 30.47
N VAL A 67 -39.13 7.36 31.56
CA VAL A 67 -39.06 6.01 32.12
C VAL A 67 -40.46 5.58 32.58
N GLY A 68 -41.01 4.56 31.92
CA GLY A 68 -42.36 4.03 32.18
C GLY A 68 -43.42 4.39 31.14
N GLU A 69 -43.09 5.22 30.15
CA GLU A 69 -44.00 5.55 29.03
C GLU A 69 -43.98 4.50 27.92
N ASP A 70 -45.06 4.45 27.13
CA ASP A 70 -45.18 3.57 25.97
C ASP A 70 -44.15 3.92 24.88
N LEU A 71 -43.52 2.88 24.33
CA LEU A 71 -42.62 3.00 23.17
C LEU A 71 -43.43 2.99 21.86
N PRO A 72 -42.87 3.48 20.74
CA PRO A 72 -43.51 3.39 19.42
C PRO A 72 -43.95 1.95 19.09
N VAL A 73 -45.07 1.82 18.37
CA VAL A 73 -45.66 0.50 18.01
C VAL A 73 -44.69 -0.36 17.18
N ASP A 74 -43.76 0.27 16.47
CA ASP A 74 -42.71 -0.34 15.68
C ASP A 74 -41.37 -0.51 16.42
N TYR A 75 -41.30 -0.26 17.73
CA TYR A 75 -40.07 -0.44 18.55
C TYR A 75 -39.47 -1.86 18.40
N ALA A 76 -40.31 -2.89 18.28
CA ALA A 76 -39.86 -4.27 18.05
C ALA A 76 -39.16 -4.48 16.68
N ASN A 77 -39.26 -3.53 15.75
CA ASN A 77 -38.54 -3.53 14.47
C ASN A 77 -37.19 -2.80 14.54
N TRP A 78 -36.86 -2.17 15.67
CA TRP A 78 -35.58 -1.45 15.86
C TRP A 78 -34.44 -2.42 16.20
N PHE A 79 -34.16 -3.33 15.28
CA PHE A 79 -33.02 -4.24 15.37
C PHE A 79 -31.69 -3.47 15.31
N GLY A 80 -30.67 -4.01 15.97
CA GLY A 80 -29.29 -3.55 15.79
C GLY A 80 -28.90 -3.71 14.32
N LYS A 81 -28.47 -2.62 13.69
CA LYS A 81 -27.99 -2.64 12.30
C LYS A 81 -26.58 -3.22 12.28
N ALA A 82 -26.36 -4.25 11.46
CA ALA A 82 -25.01 -4.68 11.13
C ALA A 82 -24.30 -3.53 10.39
N ASP A 83 -23.13 -3.14 10.89
CA ASP A 83 -22.29 -2.16 10.22
C ASP A 83 -21.59 -2.84 9.03
N PRO A 84 -21.76 -2.36 7.78
CA PRO A 84 -21.07 -2.91 6.62
C PRO A 84 -19.55 -2.93 6.77
N GLU A 85 -18.98 -1.99 7.53
CA GLU A 85 -17.54 -1.91 7.80
C GLU A 85 -17.04 -3.08 8.65
N ASN A 86 -17.93 -3.77 9.37
CA ASN A 86 -17.63 -4.98 10.17
C ASN A 86 -17.96 -6.29 9.42
N ARG A 87 -18.22 -6.26 8.10
CA ARG A 87 -18.49 -7.46 7.31
C ARG A 87 -17.28 -8.41 7.36
N ARG A 88 -17.51 -9.62 7.89
CA ARG A 88 -16.56 -10.74 7.82
C ARG A 88 -16.30 -11.12 6.37
N ARG A 89 -15.04 -11.32 6.02
CA ARG A 89 -14.59 -11.55 4.63
C ARG A 89 -13.40 -12.52 4.58
N ALA A 90 -13.11 -13.02 3.40
CA ALA A 90 -11.90 -13.78 3.11
C ALA A 90 -11.24 -13.30 1.81
N GLY A 91 -9.95 -13.57 1.69
CA GLY A 91 -9.16 -13.23 0.52
C GLY A 91 -7.97 -14.16 0.28
N VAL A 92 -7.31 -13.94 -0.84
CA VAL A 92 -6.13 -14.69 -1.27
C VAL A 92 -4.92 -13.77 -1.41
N LEU A 93 -3.78 -14.20 -0.87
CA LEU A 93 -2.48 -13.57 -1.09
C LEU A 93 -1.85 -14.20 -2.35
N LEU A 94 -1.69 -13.40 -3.40
CA LEU A 94 -1.07 -13.81 -4.67
C LEU A 94 -0.50 -12.57 -5.37
N HIS A 95 0.82 -12.50 -5.56
CA HIS A 95 1.42 -11.38 -6.29
C HIS A 95 1.26 -11.59 -7.81
N PRO A 96 1.06 -10.53 -8.63
CA PRO A 96 0.82 -10.71 -10.07
C PRO A 96 1.95 -11.41 -10.83
N THR A 97 3.20 -11.34 -10.35
CA THR A 97 4.34 -12.06 -10.95
C THR A 97 4.14 -13.58 -10.98
N SER A 98 3.36 -14.10 -10.02
CA SER A 98 3.08 -15.52 -9.84
C SER A 98 1.96 -16.04 -10.72
N PHE A 99 1.29 -15.20 -11.53
CA PHE A 99 0.32 -15.70 -12.51
C PHE A 99 1.01 -16.59 -13.57
N PRO A 100 0.32 -17.65 -14.05
CA PRO A 100 0.82 -18.45 -15.17
C PRO A 100 0.84 -17.59 -16.45
N GLY A 101 1.53 -18.04 -17.49
CA GLY A 101 1.54 -17.34 -18.77
C GLY A 101 2.88 -17.40 -19.51
N PRO A 102 2.87 -17.12 -20.83
CA PRO A 102 3.96 -17.46 -21.75
C PRO A 102 5.19 -16.53 -21.71
N TYR A 103 5.15 -15.43 -20.95
CA TYR A 103 6.16 -14.36 -21.03
C TYR A 103 7.13 -14.32 -19.84
N GLY A 104 7.43 -15.49 -19.24
CA GLY A 104 8.38 -15.68 -18.14
C GLY A 104 7.99 -15.08 -16.77
N ILE A 105 7.01 -14.19 -16.75
CA ILE A 105 6.42 -13.57 -15.56
C ILE A 105 4.91 -13.45 -15.75
N GLY A 106 4.15 -13.51 -14.65
CA GLY A 106 2.75 -13.10 -14.66
C GLY A 106 2.57 -11.59 -14.87
N ASP A 107 1.47 -11.19 -15.49
CA ASP A 107 1.20 -9.80 -15.86
C ASP A 107 -0.28 -9.39 -15.69
N LEU A 108 -0.58 -8.12 -15.94
CA LEU A 108 -1.91 -7.50 -15.76
C LEU A 108 -2.89 -7.78 -16.93
N GLY A 109 -2.69 -8.90 -17.64
CA GLY A 109 -3.52 -9.35 -18.76
C GLY A 109 -4.59 -10.37 -18.37
N ASP A 110 -4.94 -11.24 -19.31
CA ASP A 110 -6.08 -12.19 -19.22
C ASP A 110 -6.05 -13.06 -17.95
N GLN A 111 -4.87 -13.41 -17.42
CA GLN A 111 -4.75 -14.22 -16.21
C GLN A 111 -5.13 -13.47 -14.92
N ALA A 112 -4.92 -12.16 -14.86
CA ALA A 112 -5.40 -11.35 -13.74
C ALA A 112 -6.94 -11.32 -13.68
N PHE A 113 -7.61 -11.22 -14.84
CA PHE A 113 -9.07 -11.27 -14.92
C PHE A 113 -9.62 -12.65 -14.56
N ARG A 114 -9.00 -13.74 -15.06
CA ARG A 114 -9.36 -15.12 -14.71
C ARG A 114 -9.18 -15.44 -13.22
N PHE A 115 -8.12 -14.93 -12.60
CA PHE A 115 -7.94 -15.03 -11.16
C PHE A 115 -9.07 -14.34 -10.39
N LEU A 116 -9.46 -13.12 -10.79
CA LEU A 116 -10.56 -12.39 -10.16
C LEU A 116 -11.92 -13.08 -10.36
N ASP A 117 -12.14 -13.74 -11.50
CA ASP A 117 -13.32 -14.58 -11.73
C ASP A 117 -13.35 -15.77 -10.77
N TRP A 118 -12.26 -16.54 -10.69
CA TRP A 118 -12.12 -17.66 -9.75
C TRP A 118 -12.26 -17.23 -8.28
N LEU A 119 -11.71 -16.06 -7.91
CA LEU A 119 -11.77 -15.55 -6.54
C LEU A 119 -13.21 -15.15 -6.14
N HIS A 120 -13.98 -14.57 -7.07
CA HIS A 120 -15.42 -14.32 -6.91
C HIS A 120 -16.25 -15.61 -6.86
N GLU A 121 -15.92 -16.61 -7.68
CA GLU A 121 -16.58 -17.92 -7.68
C GLU A 121 -16.31 -18.72 -6.41
N ALA A 122 -15.10 -18.63 -5.85
CA ALA A 122 -14.77 -19.12 -4.52
C ALA A 122 -15.49 -18.35 -3.39
N GLY A 123 -16.05 -17.18 -3.68
CA GLY A 123 -16.76 -16.32 -2.72
C GLY A 123 -15.86 -15.44 -1.87
N CYS A 124 -14.58 -15.34 -2.20
CA CYS A 124 -13.67 -14.37 -1.59
C CYS A 124 -14.02 -12.95 -2.07
N SER A 125 -13.67 -11.94 -1.27
CA SER A 125 -13.92 -10.53 -1.57
C SER A 125 -12.71 -9.63 -1.25
N LEU A 126 -11.53 -10.23 -1.21
CA LEU A 126 -10.26 -9.56 -1.03
C LEU A 126 -9.15 -10.25 -1.82
N TRP A 127 -8.31 -9.47 -2.47
CA TRP A 127 -7.05 -9.92 -3.06
C TRP A 127 -5.91 -9.12 -2.43
N GLN A 128 -4.93 -9.79 -1.82
CA GLN A 128 -3.71 -9.14 -1.37
C GLN A 128 -2.57 -9.34 -2.37
N VAL A 129 -1.86 -8.25 -2.67
CA VAL A 129 -0.61 -8.23 -3.42
C VAL A 129 0.55 -7.75 -2.54
N LEU A 130 1.77 -8.19 -2.86
CA LEU A 130 3.01 -7.55 -2.41
C LEU A 130 3.20 -6.17 -3.10
N PRO A 131 4.16 -5.33 -2.68
CA PRO A 131 4.38 -4.01 -3.28
C PRO A 131 4.53 -4.08 -4.80
N LEU A 132 3.84 -3.20 -5.53
CA LEU A 132 3.85 -3.19 -7.01
C LEU A 132 4.99 -2.36 -7.61
N VAL A 133 5.96 -1.94 -6.79
CA VAL A 133 7.08 -1.06 -7.17
C VAL A 133 8.09 -1.75 -8.10
N PRO A 134 8.90 -1.01 -8.89
CA PRO A 134 9.98 -1.60 -9.67
C PRO A 134 10.96 -2.31 -8.72
N PRO A 135 11.11 -3.64 -8.79
CA PRO A 135 11.83 -4.40 -7.79
C PRO A 135 13.34 -4.18 -7.88
N GLY A 136 14.08 -4.65 -6.87
CA GLY A 136 15.54 -4.68 -6.91
C GLY A 136 16.06 -5.35 -8.19
N ARG A 137 17.04 -4.71 -8.85
CA ARG A 137 17.71 -5.22 -10.06
C ARG A 137 19.20 -5.55 -9.84
N LYS A 138 19.76 -5.26 -8.65
CA LYS A 138 21.12 -5.68 -8.29
C LYS A 138 21.11 -7.15 -7.85
N ALA A 139 22.21 -7.87 -8.08
CA ALA A 139 22.27 -9.33 -7.94
C ALA A 139 21.94 -9.89 -6.54
N ASN A 140 21.98 -9.08 -5.49
CA ASN A 140 21.69 -9.46 -4.10
C ASN A 140 20.26 -9.11 -3.64
N GLU A 141 19.45 -8.53 -4.53
CA GLU A 141 18.08 -8.07 -4.28
C GLU A 141 17.15 -8.32 -5.49
N GLU A 142 17.59 -9.14 -6.45
CA GLU A 142 16.91 -9.35 -7.73
C GLU A 142 15.47 -9.83 -7.53
N GLY A 143 14.51 -9.07 -8.07
CA GLY A 143 13.09 -9.39 -7.97
C GLY A 143 12.40 -8.98 -6.67
N SER A 144 13.12 -8.48 -5.66
CA SER A 144 12.57 -8.08 -4.36
C SER A 144 11.60 -6.89 -4.49
N PRO A 145 10.30 -7.06 -4.15
CA PRO A 145 9.34 -5.96 -4.05
C PRO A 145 9.64 -4.98 -2.92
N TYR A 146 10.42 -5.41 -1.92
CA TYR A 146 10.79 -4.61 -0.75
C TYR A 146 12.07 -3.81 -0.96
N SER A 147 12.85 -4.14 -2.00
CA SER A 147 14.00 -3.36 -2.48
C SER A 147 13.59 -2.45 -3.66
N GLY A 148 12.44 -1.79 -3.54
CA GLY A 148 11.88 -0.96 -4.61
C GLY A 148 12.80 0.20 -5.00
N GLN A 149 13.02 0.40 -6.31
CA GLN A 149 13.83 1.49 -6.85
C GLN A 149 13.16 2.88 -6.68
N ASP A 150 11.83 2.89 -6.55
CA ASP A 150 10.99 4.06 -6.30
C ASP A 150 9.70 3.59 -5.59
N ALA A 151 9.19 4.35 -4.63
CA ALA A 151 8.06 3.95 -3.80
C ALA A 151 6.67 4.17 -4.44
N ASN A 152 6.60 4.78 -5.63
CA ASN A 152 5.37 5.28 -6.24
C ASN A 152 5.16 4.72 -7.67
N CYS A 153 6.24 4.52 -8.42
CA CYS A 153 6.24 3.86 -9.72
C CYS A 153 5.67 2.43 -9.64
N GLY A 154 5.16 1.94 -10.76
CA GLY A 154 4.81 0.54 -10.96
C GLY A 154 5.91 -0.25 -11.65
N ASN A 155 6.00 -1.54 -11.32
CA ASN A 155 6.86 -2.51 -12.00
C ASN A 155 6.39 -2.72 -13.44
N ILE A 156 7.15 -2.17 -14.40
CA ILE A 156 6.82 -2.26 -15.82
C ILE A 156 6.82 -3.72 -16.34
N LEU A 157 7.51 -4.66 -15.69
CA LEU A 157 7.49 -6.07 -16.08
C LEU A 157 6.11 -6.72 -15.92
N LEU A 158 5.23 -6.13 -15.09
CA LEU A 158 3.82 -6.54 -14.95
C LEU A 158 2.93 -6.01 -16.08
N ILE A 159 3.43 -5.17 -17.00
CA ILE A 159 2.67 -4.75 -18.19
C ILE A 159 2.47 -5.96 -19.10
N SER A 160 1.21 -6.24 -19.42
CA SER A 160 0.82 -7.31 -20.34
C SER A 160 1.06 -6.90 -21.78
N LEU A 161 1.83 -7.72 -22.49
CA LEU A 161 2.15 -7.49 -23.90
C LEU A 161 0.93 -7.69 -24.81
N GLU A 162 0.04 -8.62 -24.45
CA GLU A 162 -1.21 -8.86 -25.18
C GLU A 162 -2.18 -7.68 -25.07
N GLU A 163 -2.25 -7.02 -23.91
CA GLU A 163 -3.01 -5.77 -23.75
C GLU A 163 -2.42 -4.63 -24.59
N LEU A 164 -1.08 -4.55 -24.72
CA LEU A 164 -0.44 -3.59 -25.65
C LEU A 164 -0.76 -3.89 -27.12
N VAL A 165 -0.99 -5.15 -27.50
CA VAL A 165 -1.51 -5.52 -28.83
C VAL A 165 -2.98 -5.12 -28.99
N LYS A 166 -3.82 -5.31 -27.96
CA LYS A 166 -5.23 -4.87 -27.96
C LYS A 166 -5.37 -3.34 -28.06
N ASP A 167 -4.45 -2.59 -27.42
CA ASP A 167 -4.35 -1.13 -27.52
C ASP A 167 -3.67 -0.64 -28.84
N GLY A 168 -3.21 -1.55 -29.71
CA GLY A 168 -2.56 -1.22 -30.99
C GLY A 168 -1.15 -0.65 -30.89
N LEU A 169 -0.51 -0.77 -29.72
CA LEU A 169 0.85 -0.29 -29.46
C LEU A 169 1.92 -1.35 -29.78
N LEU A 170 1.56 -2.64 -29.78
CA LEU A 170 2.36 -3.74 -30.31
C LEU A 170 1.61 -4.47 -31.43
N MET A 171 2.35 -5.09 -32.34
CA MET A 171 1.80 -6.03 -33.33
C MET A 171 1.93 -7.46 -32.79
N LYS A 172 1.04 -8.37 -33.20
CA LYS A 172 1.05 -9.76 -32.71
C LYS A 172 2.35 -10.49 -33.05
N GLU A 173 2.95 -10.14 -34.17
CA GLU A 173 4.20 -10.68 -34.71
C GLU A 173 5.44 -10.19 -33.95
N GLU A 174 5.28 -9.24 -33.02
CA GLU A 174 6.34 -8.73 -32.15
C GLU A 174 6.32 -9.34 -30.74
N LEU A 175 5.30 -10.15 -30.42
CA LEU A 175 5.26 -10.91 -29.18
C LEU A 175 6.38 -11.98 -29.21
N PRO A 176 7.08 -12.22 -28.10
CA PRO A 176 8.10 -13.25 -28.03
C PRO A 176 7.45 -14.64 -28.07
N GLU A 177 8.21 -15.64 -28.53
CA GLU A 177 7.81 -17.04 -28.42
C GLU A 177 7.60 -17.44 -26.95
N PRO A 178 6.64 -18.32 -26.63
CA PRO A 178 6.37 -18.76 -25.27
C PRO A 178 7.59 -19.34 -24.55
N ILE A 179 7.80 -18.89 -23.31
CA ILE A 179 8.84 -19.32 -22.39
C ILE A 179 8.21 -20.27 -21.37
N ASP A 180 8.62 -21.53 -21.38
CA ASP A 180 8.18 -22.55 -20.41
C ASP A 180 9.06 -22.47 -19.15
N GLU A 181 8.69 -21.57 -18.23
CA GLU A 181 9.38 -21.37 -16.95
C GLU A 181 8.38 -21.29 -15.78
N ASP A 182 8.40 -22.31 -14.92
CA ASP A 182 7.63 -22.39 -13.67
C ASP A 182 8.14 -21.42 -12.57
N CYS A 183 9.27 -20.74 -12.80
CA CYS A 183 9.85 -19.75 -11.88
C CYS A 183 10.30 -18.49 -12.65
N VAL A 184 10.07 -17.31 -12.10
CA VAL A 184 10.46 -16.03 -12.71
C VAL A 184 11.98 -15.85 -12.67
N LYS A 185 12.61 -15.67 -13.84
CA LYS A 185 13.99 -15.18 -13.99
C LYS A 185 13.97 -13.70 -14.37
N PHE A 186 14.04 -12.83 -13.37
CA PHE A 186 13.79 -11.38 -13.56
C PHE A 186 14.70 -10.72 -14.61
N SER A 187 15.99 -11.03 -14.62
CA SER A 187 16.93 -10.61 -15.67
C SER A 187 16.50 -11.05 -17.08
N THR A 188 16.21 -12.34 -17.29
CA THR A 188 15.72 -12.86 -18.59
C THR A 188 14.39 -12.24 -19.01
N VAL A 189 13.49 -12.01 -18.06
CA VAL A 189 12.20 -11.34 -18.29
C VAL A 189 12.41 -9.87 -18.68
N ALA A 190 13.35 -9.15 -18.04
CA ALA A 190 13.67 -7.77 -18.37
C ALA A 190 14.27 -7.65 -19.77
N ASP A 191 15.24 -8.50 -20.12
CA ASP A 191 15.87 -8.55 -21.46
C ASP A 191 14.83 -8.72 -22.60
N ILE A 192 13.72 -9.41 -22.31
CA ILE A 192 12.66 -9.69 -23.29
C ILE A 192 11.55 -8.63 -23.26
N LYS A 193 11.08 -8.22 -22.08
CA LYS A 193 9.92 -7.32 -21.95
C LYS A 193 10.29 -5.84 -22.03
N ASP A 194 11.42 -5.39 -21.46
CA ASP A 194 11.80 -3.97 -21.45
C ASP A 194 11.88 -3.37 -22.88
N PRO A 195 12.49 -4.03 -23.90
CA PRO A 195 12.54 -3.49 -25.27
C PRO A 195 11.16 -3.40 -25.94
N LEU A 196 10.25 -4.34 -25.66
CA LEU A 196 8.89 -4.34 -26.23
C LEU A 196 8.02 -3.27 -25.57
N ILE A 197 8.15 -3.09 -24.25
CA ILE A 197 7.46 -2.05 -23.49
C ILE A 197 7.98 -0.66 -23.88
N ALA A 198 9.29 -0.49 -24.09
CA ALA A 198 9.87 0.73 -24.63
C ALA A 198 9.31 1.06 -26.04
N LYS A 199 9.30 0.09 -26.96
CA LYS A 199 8.70 0.25 -28.30
C LYS A 199 7.22 0.66 -28.26
N ALA A 200 6.44 0.07 -27.35
CA ALA A 200 5.04 0.42 -27.15
C ALA A 200 4.87 1.86 -26.62
N ALA A 201 5.74 2.27 -25.68
CA ALA A 201 5.80 3.62 -25.15
C ALA A 201 6.20 4.65 -26.24
N GLU A 202 7.20 4.35 -27.08
CA GLU A 202 7.59 5.18 -28.23
C GLU A 202 6.41 5.39 -29.21
N ARG A 203 5.71 4.31 -29.56
CA ARG A 203 4.51 4.38 -30.41
C ARG A 203 3.39 5.18 -29.77
N LEU A 204 3.19 5.07 -28.45
CA LEU A 204 2.23 5.89 -27.71
C LEU A 204 2.62 7.38 -27.71
N ILE A 205 3.91 7.71 -27.59
CA ILE A 205 4.41 9.09 -27.63
C ILE A 205 4.18 9.71 -29.01
N LEU A 206 4.38 8.93 -30.08
CA LEU A 206 4.23 9.34 -31.47
C LEU A 206 2.79 9.25 -32.02
N SER A 207 1.87 8.62 -31.28
CA SER A 207 0.48 8.48 -31.71
C SER A 207 -0.35 9.75 -31.47
N GLU A 208 -1.48 9.80 -32.16
CA GLU A 208 -2.53 10.79 -31.95
C GLU A 208 -3.79 10.11 -31.42
N GLY A 209 -4.70 10.90 -30.81
CA GLY A 209 -5.99 10.43 -30.34
C GLY A 209 -6.04 10.12 -28.83
N GLU A 210 -6.91 9.19 -28.46
CA GLU A 210 -7.40 9.06 -27.08
C GLU A 210 -6.33 8.58 -26.08
N LEU A 211 -5.52 7.58 -26.41
CA LEU A 211 -4.45 7.12 -25.52
C LEU A 211 -3.39 8.20 -25.30
N LYS A 212 -3.07 8.98 -26.34
CA LYS A 212 -2.15 10.13 -26.25
C LYS A 212 -2.71 11.23 -25.32
N ARG A 213 -4.01 11.53 -25.42
CA ARG A 213 -4.71 12.46 -24.52
C ARG A 213 -4.67 11.98 -23.07
N GLN A 214 -4.95 10.70 -22.83
CA GLN A 214 -4.88 10.09 -21.48
C GLN A 214 -3.47 10.13 -20.89
N LEU A 215 -2.42 9.87 -21.69
CA LEU A 215 -1.02 10.02 -21.28
C LEU A 215 -0.70 11.47 -20.86
N GLU A 216 -1.15 12.46 -21.64
CA GLU A 216 -0.94 13.87 -21.32
C GLU A 216 -1.70 14.33 -20.07
N GLU A 217 -2.91 13.79 -19.84
CA GLU A 217 -3.70 14.06 -18.64
C GLU A 217 -3.06 13.43 -17.41
N PHE A 218 -2.63 12.16 -17.50
CA PHE A 218 -1.87 11.48 -16.45
C PHE A 218 -0.60 12.23 -16.07
N ARG A 219 0.19 12.72 -17.04
CA ARG A 219 1.40 13.50 -16.77
C ARG A 219 1.12 14.85 -16.12
N LYS A 220 -0.01 15.50 -16.44
CA LYS A 220 -0.39 16.83 -15.94
C LYS A 220 -1.17 16.79 -14.62
N ASP A 221 -1.64 15.63 -14.19
CA ASP A 221 -2.31 15.43 -12.91
C ASP A 221 -1.34 15.81 -11.75
N PRO A 222 -1.72 16.74 -10.85
CA PRO A 222 -0.82 17.20 -9.79
C PRO A 222 -0.38 16.11 -8.80
N ASP A 223 -1.26 15.16 -8.46
CA ASP A 223 -0.91 14.08 -7.53
C ASP A 223 0.05 13.08 -8.22
N VAL A 224 -0.08 12.86 -9.53
CA VAL A 224 0.88 12.06 -10.33
C VAL A 224 2.22 12.78 -10.53
N ALA A 225 2.20 14.03 -11.01
CA ALA A 225 3.39 14.82 -11.29
C ALA A 225 4.26 15.04 -10.04
N SER A 226 3.66 15.01 -8.85
CA SER A 226 4.34 15.18 -7.56
C SER A 226 5.39 14.11 -7.21
N TRP A 227 5.39 12.96 -7.91
CA TRP A 227 6.41 11.91 -7.82
C TRP A 227 6.97 11.53 -9.18
N LEU A 228 6.15 11.52 -10.24
CA LEU A 228 6.51 10.95 -11.53
C LEU A 228 7.63 11.69 -12.26
N GLU A 229 7.66 13.03 -12.22
CA GLU A 229 8.74 13.79 -12.86
C GLU A 229 10.07 13.56 -12.11
N ASP A 230 10.06 13.57 -10.77
CA ASP A 230 11.27 13.29 -9.98
C ASP A 230 11.80 11.87 -10.21
N ALA A 231 10.92 10.87 -10.32
CA ALA A 231 11.27 9.50 -10.68
C ALA A 231 11.87 9.41 -12.10
N ALA A 232 11.28 10.08 -13.09
CA ALA A 232 11.75 10.06 -14.46
C ALA A 232 13.12 10.74 -14.64
N TYR A 233 13.34 11.87 -13.97
CA TYR A 233 14.65 12.54 -13.98
C TYR A 233 15.70 11.72 -13.22
N PHE A 234 15.35 11.14 -12.07
CA PHE A 234 16.24 10.26 -11.32
C PHE A 234 16.71 9.08 -12.19
N ALA A 235 15.77 8.35 -12.81
CA ALA A 235 16.07 7.23 -13.69
C ALA A 235 16.90 7.64 -14.93
N ALA A 236 16.64 8.82 -15.50
CA ALA A 236 17.41 9.34 -16.63
C ALA A 236 18.86 9.71 -16.28
N ILE A 237 19.09 10.22 -15.07
CA ILE A 237 20.43 10.51 -14.55
C ILE A 237 21.14 9.20 -14.18
N ASP A 238 20.46 8.27 -13.53
CA ASP A 238 21.02 6.97 -13.14
C ASP A 238 21.44 6.12 -14.34
N ASN A 239 20.59 6.06 -15.38
CA ASN A 239 20.92 5.41 -16.65
C ASN A 239 22.10 6.07 -17.39
N TYR A 240 22.34 7.37 -17.15
CA TYR A 240 23.46 8.10 -17.76
C TYR A 240 24.76 7.99 -16.96
N LEU A 241 24.67 7.85 -15.63
CA LEU A 241 25.80 7.85 -14.71
C LEU A 241 25.97 6.47 -14.08
N ASP A 242 26.82 5.64 -14.69
CA ASP A 242 27.22 4.33 -14.16
C ASP A 242 27.98 4.47 -12.83
N THR A 243 27.21 4.58 -11.74
CA THR A 243 27.63 4.91 -10.38
C THR A 243 26.82 4.05 -9.41
N PHE A 244 27.37 3.76 -8.23
CA PHE A 244 26.70 2.85 -7.30
C PHE A 244 25.43 3.48 -6.67
N SER A 245 25.45 4.80 -6.49
CA SER A 245 24.35 5.59 -5.91
C SER A 245 24.42 7.06 -6.34
N TRP A 246 23.29 7.79 -6.26
CA TRP A 246 23.21 9.24 -6.44
C TRP A 246 24.14 10.04 -5.52
N TYR A 247 24.63 9.43 -4.43
CA TYR A 247 25.66 10.01 -3.58
C TYR A 247 26.95 10.32 -4.35
N ASP A 248 27.28 9.54 -5.38
CA ASP A 248 28.51 9.67 -6.17
C ASP A 248 28.29 10.49 -7.46
N TRP A 249 27.07 10.97 -7.71
CA TRP A 249 26.78 11.85 -8.84
C TRP A 249 27.51 13.20 -8.73
N PRO A 250 27.83 13.86 -9.86
CA PRO A 250 28.35 15.22 -9.88
C PRO A 250 27.48 16.15 -9.04
N GLU A 251 28.13 16.99 -8.23
CA GLU A 251 27.48 17.88 -7.25
C GLU A 251 26.22 18.60 -7.76
N PRO A 252 26.19 19.16 -8.99
CA PRO A 252 25.00 19.88 -9.46
C PRO A 252 23.78 18.99 -9.74
N LEU A 253 23.99 17.71 -10.08
CA LEU A 253 22.92 16.73 -10.27
C LEU A 253 22.52 16.09 -8.93
N LYS A 254 23.53 15.77 -8.11
CA LYS A 254 23.35 15.31 -6.72
C LYS A 254 22.49 16.28 -5.92
N ASN A 255 22.74 17.59 -6.04
CA ASN A 255 22.04 18.65 -5.31
C ASN A 255 20.91 19.33 -6.09
N ARG A 256 20.48 18.78 -7.24
CA ARG A 256 19.29 19.22 -7.99
C ARG A 256 19.33 20.71 -8.38
N HIS A 257 20.46 21.18 -8.88
CA HIS A 257 20.57 22.52 -9.46
C HIS A 257 19.72 22.62 -10.73
N LEU A 258 18.93 23.70 -10.85
CA LEU A 258 17.91 23.83 -11.90
C LEU A 258 18.48 23.73 -13.33
N ALA A 259 19.52 24.51 -13.66
CA ALA A 259 20.08 24.51 -15.02
C ALA A 259 20.66 23.13 -15.45
N PRO A 260 21.41 22.39 -14.60
CA PRO A 260 21.78 21.01 -14.89
C PRO A 260 20.60 20.03 -15.06
N LEU A 261 19.49 20.21 -14.33
CA LEU A 261 18.29 19.41 -14.54
C LEU A 261 17.62 19.76 -15.89
N GLU A 262 17.57 21.03 -16.27
CA GLU A 262 17.12 21.46 -17.60
C GLU A 262 18.00 20.87 -18.72
N GLU A 263 19.33 20.82 -18.53
CA GLU A 263 20.27 20.18 -19.47
C GLU A 263 20.05 18.67 -19.58
N ILE A 264 19.81 17.97 -18.45
CA ILE A 264 19.38 16.57 -18.45
C ILE A 264 18.07 16.41 -19.21
N TYR A 265 17.07 17.28 -19.02
CA TYR A 265 15.82 17.20 -19.75
C TYR A 265 16.03 17.35 -21.27
N GLN A 266 16.85 18.29 -21.72
CA GLN A 266 17.13 18.44 -23.16
C GLN A 266 17.92 17.25 -23.73
N SER A 267 18.90 16.72 -23.00
CA SER A 267 19.78 15.63 -23.47
C SER A 267 19.20 14.23 -23.29
N LYS A 268 18.21 14.04 -22.42
CA LYS A 268 17.55 12.76 -22.09
C LYS A 268 16.04 12.81 -22.30
N LYS A 269 15.55 13.77 -23.09
CA LYS A 269 14.12 14.01 -23.34
C LYS A 269 13.34 12.75 -23.71
N ASP A 270 13.88 11.94 -24.61
CA ASP A 270 13.21 10.74 -25.11
C ASP A 270 13.14 9.66 -24.02
N PHE A 271 14.22 9.45 -23.26
CA PHE A 271 14.21 8.54 -22.10
C PHE A 271 13.14 8.95 -21.07
N ILE A 272 13.11 10.23 -20.69
CA ILE A 272 12.14 10.76 -19.70
C ILE A 272 10.70 10.57 -20.21
N ASN A 273 10.44 10.85 -21.49
CA ASN A 273 9.11 10.66 -22.08
C ASN A 273 8.72 9.18 -22.17
N ILE A 274 9.66 8.29 -22.51
CA ILE A 274 9.46 6.83 -22.53
C ILE A 274 9.13 6.33 -21.12
N PHE A 275 9.94 6.66 -20.11
CA PHE A 275 9.70 6.29 -18.71
C PHE A 275 8.31 6.69 -18.23
N ILE A 276 7.92 7.95 -18.47
CA ILE A 276 6.59 8.48 -18.12
C ILE A 276 5.47 7.73 -18.84
N SER A 277 5.68 7.36 -20.11
CA SER A 277 4.72 6.61 -20.91
C SER A 277 4.61 5.15 -20.46
N GLN A 278 5.69 4.53 -20.00
CA GLN A 278 5.68 3.20 -19.39
C GLN A 278 4.90 3.20 -18.06
N GLN A 279 5.10 4.23 -17.23
CA GLN A 279 4.33 4.40 -15.98
C GLN A 279 2.84 4.65 -16.24
N PHE A 280 2.49 5.38 -17.31
CA PHE A 280 1.11 5.49 -17.78
C PHE A 280 0.52 4.14 -18.22
N LEU A 281 1.28 3.33 -18.98
CA LEU A 281 0.82 2.01 -19.43
C LEU A 281 0.59 1.04 -18.26
N PHE A 282 1.49 1.04 -17.27
CA PHE A 282 1.26 0.33 -16.00
C PHE A 282 -0.01 0.83 -15.31
N GLN A 283 -0.15 2.16 -15.15
CA GLN A 283 -1.31 2.76 -14.48
C GLN A 283 -2.63 2.35 -15.16
N ARG A 284 -2.69 2.45 -16.50
CA ARG A 284 -3.85 2.10 -17.31
C ARG A 284 -4.27 0.64 -17.12
N GLN A 285 -3.32 -0.29 -17.19
CA GLN A 285 -3.60 -1.71 -17.01
C GLN A 285 -3.99 -2.04 -15.56
N TRP A 286 -3.32 -1.45 -14.56
CA TRP A 286 -3.65 -1.65 -13.15
C TRP A 286 -5.06 -1.14 -12.81
N GLN A 287 -5.45 0.05 -13.28
CA GLN A 287 -6.82 0.54 -13.06
C GLN A 287 -7.87 -0.35 -13.73
N LYS A 288 -7.60 -0.89 -14.94
CA LYS A 288 -8.49 -1.86 -15.60
C LYS A 288 -8.70 -3.13 -14.76
N VAL A 289 -7.63 -3.65 -14.15
CA VAL A 289 -7.71 -4.80 -13.22
C VAL A 289 -8.47 -4.44 -11.95
N ARG A 290 -8.19 -3.28 -11.33
CA ARG A 290 -8.88 -2.81 -10.11
C ARG A 290 -10.38 -2.57 -10.34
N ASP A 291 -10.75 -1.96 -11.45
CA ASP A 291 -12.16 -1.75 -11.78
C ASP A 291 -12.90 -3.08 -12.03
N TYR A 292 -12.23 -4.08 -12.63
CA TYR A 292 -12.81 -5.41 -12.77
C TYR A 292 -12.99 -6.11 -11.41
N ALA A 293 -11.99 -6.03 -10.53
CA ALA A 293 -12.09 -6.53 -9.15
C ALA A 293 -13.28 -5.88 -8.41
N ARG A 294 -13.43 -4.55 -8.52
CA ARG A 294 -14.56 -3.80 -7.94
C ARG A 294 -15.91 -4.24 -8.50
N VAL A 295 -16.03 -4.48 -9.81
CA VAL A 295 -17.26 -5.04 -10.44
C VAL A 295 -17.59 -6.43 -9.89
N LYS A 296 -16.57 -7.22 -9.53
CA LYS A 296 -16.69 -8.54 -8.89
C LYS A 296 -16.87 -8.49 -7.37
N GLY A 297 -16.95 -7.31 -6.76
CA GLY A 297 -17.07 -7.17 -5.30
C GLY A 297 -15.80 -7.53 -4.52
N ILE A 298 -14.65 -7.53 -5.20
CA ILE A 298 -13.32 -7.81 -4.65
C ILE A 298 -12.60 -6.47 -4.43
N SER A 299 -12.17 -6.21 -3.19
CA SER A 299 -11.22 -5.13 -2.90
C SER A 299 -9.79 -5.61 -3.09
N ILE A 300 -8.88 -4.71 -3.46
CA ILE A 300 -7.45 -5.02 -3.52
C ILE A 300 -6.73 -4.41 -2.31
N MET A 301 -6.07 -5.28 -1.55
CA MET A 301 -5.16 -4.94 -0.46
C MET A 301 -3.74 -4.84 -0.99
N GLY A 302 -3.20 -3.63 -1.00
CA GLY A 302 -1.79 -3.37 -1.30
C GLY A 302 -0.88 -3.61 -0.10
N ASP A 303 0.38 -3.29 -0.29
CA ASP A 303 1.43 -3.44 0.72
C ASP A 303 2.43 -2.28 0.57
N MET A 304 2.76 -1.64 1.68
CA MET A 304 3.64 -0.47 1.75
C MET A 304 4.76 -0.75 2.76
N PRO A 305 6.02 -0.94 2.30
CA PRO A 305 7.18 -0.98 3.19
C PRO A 305 7.27 0.34 3.98
N ILE A 306 7.45 0.32 5.31
CA ILE A 306 7.54 1.60 6.05
C ILE A 306 8.66 2.48 5.50
N TYR A 307 9.84 1.93 5.21
CA TYR A 307 10.99 2.64 4.65
C TYR A 307 11.01 2.64 3.11
N VAL A 308 11.98 3.36 2.54
CA VAL A 308 12.28 3.41 1.10
C VAL A 308 13.80 3.28 0.89
N GLY A 309 14.24 2.73 -0.24
CA GLY A 309 15.65 2.53 -0.53
C GLY A 309 16.45 3.84 -0.61
N TYR A 310 17.72 3.83 -0.19
CA TYR A 310 18.57 5.03 -0.24
C TYR A 310 18.79 5.56 -1.67
N HIS A 311 18.99 4.65 -2.63
CA HIS A 311 19.19 4.99 -4.03
C HIS A 311 17.85 5.03 -4.78
N SER A 312 17.04 6.03 -4.44
CA SER A 312 15.70 6.24 -5.01
C SER A 312 15.45 7.72 -5.28
N ALA A 313 14.48 8.01 -6.15
CA ALA A 313 13.98 9.36 -6.34
C ALA A 313 13.35 9.92 -5.06
N ASP A 314 12.69 9.08 -4.26
CA ASP A 314 12.12 9.44 -2.96
C ASP A 314 13.15 10.16 -2.07
N VAL A 315 14.34 9.58 -1.91
CA VAL A 315 15.41 10.15 -1.07
C VAL A 315 16.15 11.27 -1.78
N TRP A 316 16.51 11.10 -3.06
CA TRP A 316 17.26 12.11 -3.80
C TRP A 316 16.49 13.42 -3.99
N ALA A 317 15.19 13.37 -4.26
CA ALA A 317 14.35 14.56 -4.41
C ALA A 317 13.96 15.18 -3.06
N ASN A 318 13.77 14.36 -2.01
CA ASN A 318 13.21 14.79 -0.73
C ASN A 318 14.22 14.72 0.44
N LYS A 319 15.53 14.93 0.19
CA LYS A 319 16.64 14.78 1.19
C LYS A 319 16.36 15.30 2.62
N LYS A 320 15.61 16.39 2.77
CA LYS A 320 15.25 16.98 4.08
C LYS A 320 14.32 16.12 4.93
N GLN A 321 13.61 15.17 4.32
CA GLN A 321 12.69 14.25 4.98
C GLN A 321 13.41 13.05 5.62
N PHE A 322 14.74 12.96 5.48
CA PHE A 322 15.57 11.84 5.90
C PHE A 322 16.75 12.31 6.75
N LEU A 323 17.22 11.45 7.66
CA LEU A 323 18.37 11.71 8.54
C LEU A 323 19.70 11.57 7.79
N LEU A 324 19.97 12.52 6.90
CA LEU A 324 21.17 12.60 6.08
C LEU A 324 22.17 13.64 6.64
N ASN A 325 23.46 13.40 6.43
CA ASN A 325 24.50 14.38 6.73
C ASN A 325 24.55 15.48 5.65
N ARG A 326 25.39 16.50 5.84
CA ARG A 326 25.51 17.63 4.89
C ARG A 326 25.94 17.23 3.47
N SER A 327 26.59 16.08 3.31
CA SER A 327 26.98 15.52 2.01
C SER A 327 25.90 14.63 1.40
N GLY A 328 24.78 14.41 2.09
CA GLY A 328 23.68 13.55 1.67
C GLY A 328 23.75 12.08 2.13
N PHE A 329 24.81 11.67 2.84
CA PHE A 329 24.96 10.27 3.29
C PHE A 329 24.10 9.99 4.55
N PRO A 330 23.51 8.80 4.73
CA PRO A 330 22.72 8.49 5.94
C PRO A 330 23.54 8.62 7.22
N LEU A 331 22.96 9.26 8.24
CA LEU A 331 23.51 9.30 9.60
C LEU A 331 23.16 8.02 10.37
N LEU A 332 21.94 7.53 10.15
CA LEU A 332 21.37 6.34 10.79
C LEU A 332 20.58 5.56 9.74
N VAL A 333 20.64 4.24 9.84
CA VAL A 333 19.93 3.29 8.96
C VAL A 333 19.01 2.38 9.75
N SER A 334 18.00 1.84 9.05
CA SER A 334 16.99 0.96 9.59
C SER A 334 17.51 -0.45 9.88
N GLY A 335 16.88 -1.09 10.86
CA GLY A 335 16.97 -2.53 11.10
C GLY A 335 16.02 -2.92 12.23
N VAL A 336 16.22 -4.12 12.77
CA VAL A 336 15.61 -4.56 14.03
C VAL A 336 16.69 -5.11 14.97
N PRO A 337 16.53 -4.96 16.30
CA PRO A 337 17.40 -5.63 17.26
C PRO A 337 17.19 -7.16 17.20
N PRO A 338 18.02 -7.96 17.89
CA PRO A 338 17.75 -9.38 18.09
C PRO A 338 16.32 -9.66 18.59
N ASP A 339 15.69 -10.66 17.99
CA ASP A 339 14.33 -11.13 18.28
C ASP A 339 14.22 -12.65 18.10
N ALA A 340 12.99 -13.19 18.14
CA ALA A 340 12.75 -14.62 17.97
C ALA A 340 13.06 -15.16 16.56
N PHE A 341 13.18 -14.29 15.55
CA PHE A 341 13.50 -14.65 14.17
C PHE A 341 15.00 -14.51 13.85
N SER A 342 15.74 -13.66 14.57
CA SER A 342 17.19 -13.51 14.40
C SER A 342 17.92 -13.21 15.71
N GLU A 343 18.86 -14.08 16.08
CA GLU A 343 19.78 -13.90 17.21
C GLU A 343 20.65 -12.63 17.13
N THR A 344 20.87 -12.10 15.91
CA THR A 344 21.72 -10.91 15.67
C THR A 344 20.92 -9.69 15.24
N GLY A 345 19.59 -9.80 15.18
CA GLY A 345 18.70 -8.83 14.57
C GLY A 345 18.84 -8.82 13.04
N GLN A 346 18.39 -7.75 12.40
CA GLN A 346 18.50 -7.58 10.95
C GLN A 346 18.90 -6.15 10.63
N LEU A 347 19.87 -5.98 9.74
CA LEU A 347 20.30 -4.68 9.24
C LEU A 347 19.76 -4.52 7.82
N TRP A 348 18.92 -3.51 7.60
CA TRP A 348 18.18 -3.32 6.34
C TRP A 348 18.70 -2.13 5.51
N ASP A 349 19.67 -1.38 6.04
CA ASP A 349 20.40 -0.28 5.39
C ASP A 349 19.57 0.87 4.75
N SER A 350 18.24 0.88 4.91
CA SER A 350 17.39 1.98 4.45
C SER A 350 17.60 3.24 5.31
N PRO A 351 17.58 4.45 4.71
CA PRO A 351 17.70 5.70 5.45
C PRO A 351 16.46 5.92 6.32
N LEU A 352 16.68 6.43 7.52
CA LEU A 352 15.60 6.74 8.45
C LEU A 352 15.01 8.13 8.20
N TYR A 353 13.71 8.27 8.45
CA TYR A 353 12.99 9.54 8.35
C TYR A 353 13.44 10.55 9.40
N ASP A 354 13.56 11.82 8.99
CA ASP A 354 13.57 12.93 9.95
C ASP A 354 12.12 13.31 10.26
N TRP A 355 11.52 12.54 11.17
CA TRP A 355 10.13 12.72 11.60
C TRP A 355 9.83 14.12 12.13
N LYS A 356 10.85 14.82 12.66
CA LYS A 356 10.68 16.19 13.13
C LYS A 356 10.58 17.16 11.94
N ALA A 357 11.45 17.03 10.95
CA ALA A 357 11.36 17.82 9.72
C ALA A 357 10.04 17.56 8.95
N MET A 358 9.54 16.32 8.98
CA MET A 358 8.21 15.99 8.46
C MET A 358 7.08 16.65 9.26
N GLU A 359 7.13 16.65 10.60
CA GLU A 359 6.10 17.31 11.41
C GLU A 359 6.03 18.82 11.14
N GLU A 360 7.19 19.46 10.90
CA GLU A 360 7.30 20.88 10.54
C GLU A 360 6.64 21.22 9.17
N ASP A 361 6.51 20.27 8.24
CA ASP A 361 5.82 20.44 6.95
C ASP A 361 4.40 19.85 6.88
N GLY A 362 3.90 19.31 8.01
CA GLY A 362 2.59 18.68 8.09
C GLY A 362 2.54 17.24 7.57
N PHE A 363 3.68 16.55 7.51
CA PHE A 363 3.88 15.20 6.96
C PHE A 363 3.60 15.09 5.46
N SER A 364 3.97 16.13 4.70
CA SER A 364 3.61 16.30 3.29
C SER A 364 4.03 15.11 2.41
N TRP A 365 5.22 14.54 2.68
CA TRP A 365 5.76 13.40 1.94
C TRP A 365 4.93 12.12 2.15
N TRP A 366 4.56 11.82 3.40
CA TRP A 366 3.71 10.67 3.71
C TRP A 366 2.30 10.84 3.17
N ILE A 367 1.72 12.05 3.21
CA ILE A 367 0.41 12.33 2.60
C ILE A 367 0.42 12.01 1.10
N ARG A 368 1.47 12.40 0.35
CA ARG A 368 1.60 12.04 -1.08
C ARG A 368 1.70 10.53 -1.29
N ARG A 369 2.51 9.83 -0.48
CA ARG A 369 2.67 8.37 -0.54
C ARG A 369 1.35 7.63 -0.27
N ILE A 370 0.54 8.11 0.67
CA ILE A 370 -0.78 7.55 0.99
C ILE A 370 -1.76 7.78 -0.17
N ARG A 371 -1.83 8.98 -0.76
CA ARG A 371 -2.66 9.23 -1.95
C ARG A 371 -2.28 8.32 -3.12
N ARG A 372 -0.99 8.07 -3.32
CA ARG A 372 -0.53 7.10 -4.32
C ARG A 372 -0.99 5.67 -4.00
N ALA A 373 -0.96 5.26 -2.74
CA ALA A 373 -1.48 3.96 -2.31
C ALA A 373 -2.99 3.84 -2.54
N GLU A 374 -3.80 4.83 -2.15
CA GLU A 374 -5.25 4.83 -2.42
C GLU A 374 -5.60 4.85 -3.91
N ASN A 375 -4.75 5.45 -4.74
CA ASN A 375 -4.89 5.40 -6.20
C ASN A 375 -4.68 3.98 -6.75
N LEU A 376 -3.89 3.13 -6.08
CA LEU A 376 -3.65 1.74 -6.48
C LEU A 376 -4.57 0.74 -5.76
N PHE A 377 -4.91 0.96 -4.50
CA PHE A 377 -5.49 -0.05 -3.61
C PHE A 377 -6.72 0.49 -2.86
N ASP A 378 -7.62 -0.40 -2.44
CA ASP A 378 -8.81 -0.04 -1.64
C ASP A 378 -8.51 -0.10 -0.13
N GLU A 379 -7.47 -0.84 0.25
CA GLU A 379 -6.87 -0.96 1.57
C GLU A 379 -5.39 -1.35 1.41
N PHE A 380 -4.54 -1.18 2.43
CA PHE A 380 -3.12 -1.59 2.32
C PHE A 380 -2.49 -1.94 3.66
N ARG A 381 -1.62 -2.95 3.66
CA ARG A 381 -0.71 -3.23 4.76
C ARG A 381 0.35 -2.13 4.83
N ILE A 382 0.72 -1.69 6.03
CA ILE A 382 2.02 -1.04 6.24
C ILE A 382 2.92 -2.01 6.99
N ASP A 383 3.95 -2.48 6.31
CA ASP A 383 4.99 -3.35 6.83
C ASP A 383 5.83 -2.63 7.90
N HIS A 384 6.19 -3.32 8.98
CA HIS A 384 6.88 -2.77 10.13
C HIS A 384 6.20 -1.53 10.75
N PHE A 385 4.86 -1.57 10.87
CA PHE A 385 4.03 -0.49 11.43
C PHE A 385 4.52 -0.01 12.80
N ARG A 386 5.12 -0.91 13.58
CA ARG A 386 5.71 -0.61 14.90
C ARG A 386 6.71 0.55 14.89
N GLY A 387 7.36 0.82 13.75
CA GLY A 387 8.27 1.95 13.54
C GLY A 387 7.62 3.34 13.71
N PHE A 388 6.29 3.45 13.57
CA PHE A 388 5.58 4.72 13.83
C PHE A 388 5.48 5.06 15.32
N ALA A 389 5.47 4.06 16.22
CA ALA A 389 5.54 4.29 17.67
C ALA A 389 7.01 4.40 18.12
N GLY A 390 7.83 3.43 17.71
CA GLY A 390 9.27 3.46 17.95
C GLY A 390 10.03 2.59 16.96
N PHE A 391 11.09 3.15 16.38
CA PHE A 391 11.94 2.52 15.37
C PHE A 391 13.36 2.27 15.87
N TRP A 392 14.00 1.22 15.38
CA TRP A 392 15.38 0.89 15.72
C TRP A 392 16.34 1.56 14.74
N ALA A 393 17.28 2.34 15.26
CA ALA A 393 18.19 3.16 14.48
C ALA A 393 19.66 2.77 14.71
N VAL A 394 20.32 2.31 13.66
CA VAL A 394 21.71 1.83 13.67
C VAL A 394 22.63 2.89 13.03
N PRO A 395 23.84 3.17 13.56
CA PRO A 395 24.83 4.00 12.87
C PRO A 395 25.18 3.45 11.48
N SER A 396 25.26 4.30 10.46
CA SER A 396 25.45 3.87 9.06
C SER A 396 26.80 3.20 8.78
N GLU A 397 27.79 3.44 9.64
CA GLU A 397 29.10 2.79 9.63
C GLU A 397 29.11 1.36 10.21
N ALA A 398 28.04 0.94 10.88
CA ALA A 398 27.94 -0.37 11.51
C ALA A 398 27.87 -1.52 10.47
N LYS A 399 28.07 -2.76 10.98
CA LYS A 399 27.96 -4.00 10.19
C LYS A 399 26.99 -5.03 10.78
N ILE A 400 26.36 -4.71 11.91
CA ILE A 400 25.40 -5.54 12.62
C ILE A 400 24.32 -4.66 13.24
N ALA A 401 23.09 -5.17 13.35
CA ALA A 401 21.96 -4.38 13.87
C ALA A 401 22.03 -4.15 15.38
N MET A 402 22.72 -5.02 16.13
CA MET A 402 22.79 -5.03 17.60
C MET A 402 23.28 -3.72 18.24
N VAL A 403 23.99 -2.85 17.50
CA VAL A 403 24.56 -1.59 18.02
C VAL A 403 23.64 -0.36 17.84
N GLY A 404 22.41 -0.57 17.39
CA GLY A 404 21.41 0.49 17.27
C GLY A 404 20.80 0.96 18.60
N ARG A 405 19.81 1.84 18.50
CA ARG A 405 18.98 2.30 19.62
C ARG A 405 17.55 2.55 19.17
N TRP A 406 16.59 2.29 20.04
CA TRP A 406 15.21 2.73 19.85
C TRP A 406 15.12 4.26 19.82
N LYS A 407 14.31 4.77 18.89
CA LYS A 407 13.94 6.17 18.69
C LYS A 407 12.42 6.25 18.71
N VAL A 408 11.88 7.36 19.23
CA VAL A 408 10.44 7.63 19.23
C VAL A 408 10.02 8.02 17.81
N GLY A 409 8.98 7.38 17.28
CA GLY A 409 8.36 7.72 16.00
C GLY A 409 7.34 8.87 16.13
N PRO A 410 6.64 9.23 15.05
CA PRO A 410 5.66 10.33 15.06
C PRO A 410 4.38 9.99 15.84
N GLY A 411 4.10 8.71 16.07
CA GLY A 411 2.87 8.25 16.71
C GLY A 411 1.62 8.73 15.97
N LYS A 412 0.63 9.21 16.73
CA LYS A 412 -0.70 9.54 16.21
C LYS A 412 -0.74 10.82 15.37
N SER A 413 0.20 11.75 15.52
CA SER A 413 0.14 13.05 14.80
C SER A 413 0.26 12.90 13.28
N LEU A 414 1.03 11.91 12.82
CA LEU A 414 1.10 11.49 11.42
C LEU A 414 -0.29 11.07 10.90
N PHE A 415 -0.98 10.17 11.60
CA PHE A 415 -2.29 9.65 11.18
C PHE A 415 -3.39 10.71 11.28
N ASP A 416 -3.30 11.64 12.23
CA ASP A 416 -4.22 12.78 12.31
C ASP A 416 -4.01 13.79 11.17
N ALA A 417 -2.77 13.95 10.69
CA ALA A 417 -2.49 14.73 9.48
C ALA A 417 -3.00 14.03 8.22
N ILE A 418 -2.76 12.72 8.07
CA ILE A 418 -3.27 11.93 6.94
C ILE A 418 -4.81 11.96 6.92
N PHE A 419 -5.48 11.76 8.05
CA PHE A 419 -6.94 11.80 8.12
C PHE A 419 -7.52 13.16 7.73
N ARG A 420 -6.83 14.26 8.06
CA ARG A 420 -7.22 15.62 7.69
C ARG A 420 -7.07 15.88 6.18
N ASP A 421 -5.99 15.42 5.57
CA ASP A 421 -5.59 15.79 4.19
C ASP A 421 -5.92 14.74 3.12
N VAL A 422 -6.41 13.56 3.54
CA VAL A 422 -6.78 12.43 2.67
C VAL A 422 -8.17 11.87 3.03
N GLY A 423 -8.49 11.79 4.33
CA GLY A 423 -9.77 11.26 4.82
C GLY A 423 -9.62 9.90 5.53
N LYS A 424 -10.70 9.11 5.57
CA LYS A 424 -10.65 7.75 6.13
C LYS A 424 -9.87 6.84 5.18
N ILE A 425 -8.78 6.26 5.69
CA ILE A 425 -7.97 5.25 5.00
C ILE A 425 -8.05 3.90 5.70
N ASN A 426 -7.93 2.82 4.94
CA ASN A 426 -7.99 1.45 5.44
C ASN A 426 -6.57 0.86 5.52
N ILE A 427 -5.88 1.13 6.64
CA ILE A 427 -4.55 0.56 6.94
C ILE A 427 -4.71 -0.74 7.70
N ILE A 428 -3.96 -1.77 7.29
CA ILE A 428 -3.66 -2.94 8.09
C ILE A 428 -2.27 -2.74 8.71
N ALA A 429 -2.15 -2.84 10.02
CA ALA A 429 -0.88 -2.77 10.71
C ALA A 429 -0.17 -4.13 10.65
N GLU A 430 1.04 -4.17 10.08
CA GLU A 430 1.96 -5.28 10.32
C GLU A 430 2.55 -5.09 11.73
N ASP A 431 2.04 -5.85 12.69
CA ASP A 431 2.42 -5.86 14.10
C ASP A 431 2.88 -7.24 14.58
N LEU A 432 3.76 -7.90 13.82
CA LEU A 432 4.40 -9.15 14.19
C LEU A 432 5.70 -8.95 15.00
N GLY A 433 6.18 -10.02 15.64
CA GLY A 433 7.39 -10.01 16.45
C GLY A 433 7.19 -9.37 17.82
N VAL A 434 8.24 -8.77 18.39
CA VAL A 434 8.20 -8.19 19.75
C VAL A 434 7.55 -6.81 19.73
N ILE A 435 6.23 -6.80 19.92
CA ILE A 435 5.40 -5.61 19.98
C ILE A 435 5.33 -5.05 21.41
N THR A 436 5.47 -3.73 21.51
CA THR A 436 5.45 -2.98 22.77
C THR A 436 4.10 -2.28 22.97
N ALA A 437 3.72 -1.98 24.22
CA ALA A 437 2.38 -1.50 24.56
C ALA A 437 2.00 -0.15 23.92
N ASP A 438 2.99 0.65 23.51
CA ASP A 438 2.84 1.89 22.75
C ASP A 438 2.40 1.64 21.29
N VAL A 439 2.89 0.56 20.66
CA VAL A 439 2.47 0.13 19.32
C VAL A 439 1.01 -0.31 19.33
N VAL A 440 0.61 -1.13 20.31
CA VAL A 440 -0.78 -1.57 20.48
C VAL A 440 -1.71 -0.39 20.73
N GLN A 441 -1.29 0.56 21.58
CA GLN A 441 -2.03 1.80 21.81
C GLN A 441 -2.16 2.64 20.53
N LEU A 442 -1.10 2.78 19.73
CA LEU A 442 -1.14 3.50 18.47
C LEU A 442 -2.09 2.86 17.47
N ARG A 443 -1.97 1.53 17.26
CA ARG A 443 -2.85 0.74 16.39
C ARG A 443 -4.32 0.94 16.77
N ASN A 444 -4.64 0.77 18.05
CA ASN A 444 -6.00 0.92 18.57
C ASN A 444 -6.51 2.36 18.48
N ALA A 445 -5.65 3.37 18.70
CA ALA A 445 -6.01 4.78 18.63
C ALA A 445 -6.31 5.29 17.21
N ILE A 446 -5.87 4.57 16.16
CA ILE A 446 -6.23 4.82 14.76
C ILE A 446 -7.27 3.83 14.22
N GLY A 447 -7.66 2.82 15.01
CA GLY A 447 -8.64 1.80 14.63
C GLY A 447 -8.13 0.76 13.62
N ALA A 448 -6.82 0.65 13.39
CA ALA A 448 -6.27 -0.28 12.41
C ALA A 448 -6.32 -1.75 12.91
N PRO A 449 -6.74 -2.71 12.07
CA PRO A 449 -6.55 -4.12 12.37
C PRO A 449 -5.06 -4.48 12.43
N GLY A 450 -4.71 -5.33 13.40
CA GLY A 450 -3.41 -5.99 13.47
C GLY A 450 -3.43 -7.32 12.70
N MET A 451 -2.36 -8.09 12.83
CA MET A 451 -2.19 -9.39 12.19
C MET A 451 -2.19 -10.55 13.19
N ALA A 452 -2.67 -11.71 12.75
CA ALA A 452 -2.39 -13.00 13.37
C ALA A 452 -1.93 -13.98 12.30
N VAL A 453 -0.91 -14.81 12.59
CA VAL A 453 -0.34 -15.76 11.61
C VAL A 453 -0.30 -17.14 12.26
N LEU A 454 -1.15 -18.05 11.80
CA LEU A 454 -1.37 -19.35 12.48
C LEU A 454 -0.09 -20.18 12.63
N GLN A 455 0.84 -20.11 11.67
CA GLN A 455 2.14 -20.80 11.78
C GLN A 455 2.98 -20.40 13.01
N PHE A 456 2.71 -19.25 13.63
CA PHE A 456 3.39 -18.80 14.85
C PHE A 456 2.62 -19.17 16.14
N GLY A 457 1.42 -19.74 16.05
CA GLY A 457 0.53 -19.98 17.19
C GLY A 457 0.92 -21.16 18.09
N PHE A 458 1.65 -22.15 17.57
CA PHE A 458 1.72 -23.49 18.18
C PHE A 458 3.04 -23.81 18.92
N GLY A 459 4.01 -22.89 18.89
CA GLY A 459 5.36 -23.03 19.46
C GLY A 459 5.55 -22.52 20.89
N SER A 460 4.47 -22.11 21.58
CA SER A 460 4.53 -21.59 22.96
C SER A 460 3.32 -22.05 23.79
N ASP A 461 2.98 -21.32 24.86
CA ASP A 461 1.81 -21.58 25.68
C ASP A 461 0.48 -21.07 25.05
N ALA A 462 -0.61 -21.21 25.82
CA ALA A 462 -1.95 -20.84 25.41
C ALA A 462 -2.18 -19.31 25.30
N ASP A 463 -1.30 -18.47 25.84
CA ASP A 463 -1.43 -17.01 25.76
C ASP A 463 -0.88 -16.44 24.44
N ASN A 464 -0.43 -17.31 23.51
CA ASN A 464 0.07 -16.92 22.20
C ASN A 464 -1.01 -16.15 21.39
N PRO A 465 -0.73 -14.91 20.93
CA PRO A 465 -1.71 -14.05 20.25
C PRO A 465 -2.12 -14.56 18.86
N HIS A 466 -1.44 -15.57 18.32
CA HIS A 466 -1.74 -16.18 17.02
C HIS A 466 -2.55 -17.49 17.13
N LEU A 467 -2.99 -17.87 18.34
CA LEU A 467 -3.96 -18.94 18.52
C LEU A 467 -5.40 -18.41 18.33
N PRO A 468 -6.28 -19.10 17.57
CA PRO A 468 -7.63 -18.64 17.25
C PRO A 468 -8.55 -18.16 18.40
N HIS A 469 -8.31 -18.56 19.65
CA HIS A 469 -9.09 -18.10 20.79
C HIS A 469 -8.61 -16.76 21.37
N ASN A 470 -7.42 -16.29 20.99
CA ASN A 470 -6.85 -14.99 21.38
C ASN A 470 -6.99 -13.92 20.28
N HIS A 471 -7.58 -14.27 19.13
CA HIS A 471 -7.78 -13.32 18.03
C HIS A 471 -8.83 -12.25 18.38
N GLU A 472 -8.64 -11.05 17.84
CA GLU A 472 -9.57 -9.92 17.95
C GLU A 472 -10.49 -9.83 16.72
N CYS A 473 -11.67 -9.21 16.83
CA CYS A 473 -12.54 -8.99 15.67
C CYS A 473 -11.88 -8.05 14.63
N ASN A 474 -11.28 -6.94 15.08
CA ASN A 474 -10.55 -5.99 14.23
C ASN A 474 -9.12 -6.49 13.99
N GLN A 475 -8.99 -7.57 13.21
CA GLN A 475 -7.73 -8.23 12.92
C GLN A 475 -7.78 -8.91 11.55
N VAL A 476 -6.62 -9.11 10.93
CA VAL A 476 -6.43 -9.94 9.75
C VAL A 476 -5.71 -11.23 10.17
N VAL A 477 -6.37 -12.37 10.02
CA VAL A 477 -5.75 -13.69 10.26
C VAL A 477 -5.19 -14.27 8.96
N TYR A 478 -3.98 -14.79 9.02
CA TYR A 478 -3.27 -15.47 7.95
C TYR A 478 -3.00 -16.91 8.34
N THR A 479 -3.00 -17.83 7.37
CA THR A 479 -2.35 -19.15 7.57
C THR A 479 -0.84 -18.96 7.67
N GLY A 480 -0.27 -18.32 6.64
CA GLY A 480 1.09 -17.82 6.54
C GLY A 480 1.14 -16.53 5.69
N THR A 481 2.24 -15.81 5.75
CA THR A 481 2.54 -14.68 4.85
C THR A 481 3.43 -15.13 3.69
N HIS A 482 3.98 -14.20 2.91
CA HIS A 482 4.96 -14.50 1.85
C HIS A 482 6.36 -14.82 2.40
N ASP A 483 6.67 -14.39 3.63
CA ASP A 483 7.92 -14.69 4.33
C ASP A 483 7.90 -16.04 5.05
N ASN A 484 6.70 -16.58 5.28
CA ASN A 484 6.48 -17.92 5.80
C ASN A 484 6.76 -18.97 4.72
N ASP A 485 6.97 -20.22 5.15
CA ASP A 485 6.79 -21.35 4.23
C ASP A 485 5.28 -21.54 3.95
N THR A 486 4.98 -22.27 2.89
CA THR A 486 3.68 -22.95 2.72
C THR A 486 3.31 -23.75 3.97
N ILE A 487 2.02 -23.97 4.24
CA ILE A 487 1.60 -24.82 5.38
C ILE A 487 2.20 -26.22 5.27
N GLN A 488 2.32 -26.77 4.06
CA GLN A 488 2.90 -28.11 3.86
C GLN A 488 4.39 -28.12 4.22
N GLY A 489 5.19 -27.17 3.70
CA GLY A 489 6.62 -27.08 4.01
C GLY A 489 6.92 -26.73 5.47
N TRP A 490 6.10 -25.84 6.07
CA TRP A 490 6.10 -25.58 7.51
C TRP A 490 5.81 -26.86 8.29
N TRP A 491 4.75 -27.60 7.95
CA TRP A 491 4.42 -28.86 8.61
C TRP A 491 5.52 -29.91 8.46
N ASP A 492 6.11 -30.07 7.27
CA ASP A 492 7.15 -31.06 7.03
C ASP A 492 8.40 -30.79 7.90
N SER A 493 8.71 -29.52 8.16
CA SER A 493 9.84 -29.09 9.01
C SER A 493 9.52 -28.91 10.51
N LEU A 494 8.24 -28.90 10.90
CA LEU A 494 7.81 -28.60 12.27
C LEU A 494 8.26 -29.66 13.31
N PRO A 495 8.75 -29.27 14.51
CA PRO A 495 9.11 -30.20 15.58
C PRO A 495 7.93 -31.07 16.06
N GLN A 496 8.20 -32.30 16.48
CA GLN A 496 7.15 -33.26 16.85
C GLN A 496 6.28 -32.82 18.04
N GLU A 497 6.82 -32.02 18.96
CA GLU A 497 6.08 -31.43 20.07
C GLU A 497 5.04 -30.41 19.57
N GLU A 498 5.46 -29.48 18.71
CA GLU A 498 4.57 -28.50 18.08
C GLU A 498 3.54 -29.17 17.17
N LYS A 499 3.92 -30.18 16.37
CA LYS A 499 2.98 -31.02 15.62
C LYS A 499 1.90 -31.60 16.52
N SER A 500 2.29 -32.13 17.66
CA SER A 500 1.36 -32.69 18.66
C SER A 500 0.45 -31.62 19.25
N ASN A 501 0.89 -30.36 19.35
CA ASN A 501 0.07 -29.24 19.82
C ASN A 501 -0.93 -28.77 18.75
N VAL A 502 -0.52 -28.67 17.49
CA VAL A 502 -1.41 -28.37 16.34
C VAL A 502 -2.57 -29.36 16.27
N LEU A 503 -2.28 -30.68 16.30
CA LEU A 503 -3.29 -31.73 16.19
C LEU A 503 -4.29 -31.70 17.36
N LYS A 504 -3.81 -31.50 18.59
CA LYS A 504 -4.66 -31.36 19.78
C LYS A 504 -5.55 -30.12 19.67
N TYR A 505 -4.97 -28.98 19.31
CA TYR A 505 -5.67 -27.70 19.26
C TYR A 505 -6.78 -27.72 18.19
N LEU A 506 -6.48 -28.23 16.99
CA LEU A 506 -7.44 -28.35 15.89
C LEU A 506 -8.39 -29.54 16.05
N SER A 507 -8.11 -30.48 16.96
CA SER A 507 -8.85 -31.73 17.15
C SER A 507 -8.93 -32.60 15.88
N ILE A 508 -7.80 -32.75 15.19
CA ILE A 508 -7.67 -33.48 13.91
C ILE A 508 -6.60 -34.58 13.96
N THR A 509 -6.58 -35.43 12.92
CA THR A 509 -5.44 -36.28 12.55
C THR A 509 -4.53 -35.57 11.54
N GLU A 510 -3.39 -36.19 11.18
CA GLU A 510 -2.40 -35.60 10.24
C GLU A 510 -2.88 -35.48 8.77
N GLU A 511 -4.14 -35.80 8.47
CA GLU A 511 -4.67 -35.73 7.11
C GLU A 511 -4.99 -34.29 6.69
N ASN A 512 -4.31 -33.83 5.63
CA ASN A 512 -4.63 -32.58 4.91
C ASN A 512 -4.48 -31.29 5.74
N ILE A 513 -3.38 -31.19 6.50
CA ILE A 513 -3.00 -30.04 7.35
C ILE A 513 -3.20 -28.66 6.68
N PRO A 514 -2.85 -28.43 5.39
CA PRO A 514 -3.10 -27.13 4.74
C PRO A 514 -4.56 -26.68 4.81
N TRP A 515 -5.50 -27.58 4.50
CA TRP A 515 -6.93 -27.24 4.54
C TRP A 515 -7.49 -27.16 5.96
N ALA A 516 -6.88 -27.84 6.94
CA ALA A 516 -7.25 -27.70 8.35
C ALA A 516 -6.82 -26.34 8.94
N LEU A 517 -5.63 -25.84 8.59
CA LEU A 517 -5.21 -24.48 8.98
C LEU A 517 -6.03 -23.40 8.25
N ILE A 518 -6.36 -23.61 6.97
CA ILE A 518 -7.32 -22.74 6.25
C ILE A 518 -8.66 -22.70 7.01
N GLN A 519 -9.21 -23.85 7.41
CA GLN A 519 -10.45 -23.92 8.18
C GLN A 519 -10.35 -23.16 9.53
N ALA A 520 -9.20 -23.23 10.21
CA ALA A 520 -8.95 -22.48 11.45
C ALA A 520 -8.87 -20.95 11.24
N ALA A 521 -8.26 -20.50 10.14
CA ALA A 521 -8.24 -19.08 9.76
C ALA A 521 -9.66 -18.59 9.43
N LEU A 522 -10.44 -19.38 8.70
CA LEU A 522 -11.81 -19.04 8.34
C LEU A 522 -12.76 -19.05 9.55
N SER A 523 -12.60 -19.96 10.51
CA SER A 523 -13.43 -20.03 11.71
C SER A 523 -13.15 -18.94 12.76
N SER A 524 -11.94 -18.36 12.73
CA SER A 524 -11.52 -17.22 13.55
C SER A 524 -12.57 -16.10 13.68
N VAL A 525 -12.59 -15.41 14.82
CA VAL A 525 -13.38 -14.19 15.04
C VAL A 525 -12.88 -13.00 14.20
N ALA A 526 -11.60 -13.01 13.81
CA ALA A 526 -10.97 -11.99 12.96
C ALA A 526 -11.80 -11.71 11.70
N GLN A 527 -12.10 -10.43 11.47
CA GLN A 527 -12.98 -9.99 10.40
C GLN A 527 -12.47 -10.41 9.02
N THR A 528 -11.16 -10.32 8.78
CA THR A 528 -10.54 -10.70 7.52
C THR A 528 -9.68 -11.93 7.71
N ALA A 529 -9.83 -12.93 6.82
CA ALA A 529 -8.95 -14.09 6.74
C ALA A 529 -8.27 -14.14 5.37
N ILE A 530 -6.94 -14.29 5.32
CA ILE A 530 -6.16 -14.30 4.08
C ILE A 530 -5.34 -15.58 3.98
N ILE A 531 -5.35 -16.17 2.78
CA ILE A 531 -4.73 -17.48 2.51
C ILE A 531 -3.78 -17.30 1.31
N PRO A 532 -2.48 -17.64 1.42
CA PRO A 532 -1.58 -17.76 0.27
C PRO A 532 -2.11 -18.75 -0.76
N MET A 533 -2.00 -18.42 -2.05
CA MET A 533 -2.46 -19.32 -3.13
C MET A 533 -1.79 -20.70 -3.07
N GLN A 534 -0.54 -20.77 -2.62
CA GLN A 534 0.20 -22.01 -2.40
C GLN A 534 -0.49 -22.99 -1.45
N ASP A 535 -1.14 -22.49 -0.40
CA ASP A 535 -1.82 -23.31 0.61
C ASP A 535 -3.10 -23.94 0.05
N ILE A 536 -3.83 -23.18 -0.78
CA ILE A 536 -5.02 -23.65 -1.51
C ILE A 536 -4.63 -24.76 -2.49
N LEU A 537 -3.52 -24.57 -3.19
CA LEU A 537 -2.91 -25.54 -4.11
C LEU A 537 -2.19 -26.71 -3.40
N ARG A 538 -2.04 -26.67 -2.07
CA ARG A 538 -1.32 -27.67 -1.24
C ARG A 538 0.13 -27.90 -1.67
N LEU A 539 0.83 -26.84 -2.06
CA LEU A 539 2.25 -26.91 -2.44
C LEU A 539 3.15 -26.91 -1.21
N GLY A 540 4.34 -27.52 -1.32
CA GLY A 540 5.39 -27.52 -0.28
C GLY A 540 6.43 -26.42 -0.46
N SER A 541 7.55 -26.51 0.27
CA SER A 541 8.60 -25.47 0.34
C SER A 541 9.18 -24.99 -0.98
N SER A 542 9.09 -25.76 -2.07
CA SER A 542 9.48 -25.31 -3.42
C SER A 542 8.60 -24.19 -3.98
N ALA A 543 7.45 -23.90 -3.35
CA ALA A 543 6.54 -22.81 -3.69
C ALA A 543 6.61 -21.61 -2.73
N ARG A 544 7.52 -21.65 -1.75
CA ARG A 544 7.73 -20.54 -0.81
C ARG A 544 8.13 -19.27 -1.56
N MET A 545 7.50 -18.14 -1.23
CA MET A 545 7.73 -16.88 -1.95
C MET A 545 9.02 -16.18 -1.50
N ASN A 546 9.30 -16.15 -0.20
CA ASN A 546 10.53 -15.58 0.34
C ASN A 546 11.07 -16.39 1.53
N ILE A 547 12.39 -16.49 1.64
CA ILE A 547 13.11 -16.90 2.84
C ILE A 547 13.84 -15.65 3.36
N PRO A 548 13.36 -15.01 4.45
CA PRO A 548 13.98 -13.82 5.02
C PRO A 548 15.49 -13.97 5.24
N ALA A 549 16.21 -12.85 5.09
CA ALA A 549 17.67 -12.74 5.15
C ALA A 549 18.49 -13.55 4.09
N THR A 550 17.85 -14.19 3.11
CA THR A 550 18.54 -14.79 1.94
C THR A 550 18.50 -13.86 0.72
N GLN A 551 19.55 -13.89 -0.11
CA GLN A 551 19.74 -12.95 -1.23
C GLN A 551 19.34 -13.53 -2.61
N PHE A 552 19.04 -14.82 -2.70
CA PHE A 552 18.85 -15.54 -3.97
C PHE A 552 17.69 -16.54 -3.89
N GLY A 553 16.99 -16.74 -5.02
CA GLY A 553 15.91 -17.74 -5.15
C GLY A 553 14.51 -17.25 -4.76
N ASN A 554 14.40 -16.10 -4.10
CA ASN A 554 13.13 -15.52 -3.65
C ASN A 554 12.33 -14.88 -4.80
N TRP A 555 11.06 -14.56 -4.52
CA TRP A 555 10.12 -13.81 -5.37
C TRP A 555 9.78 -14.43 -6.72
N SER A 556 10.29 -15.65 -6.96
CA SER A 556 10.29 -16.31 -8.26
C SER A 556 9.14 -17.31 -8.45
N TRP A 557 8.42 -17.71 -7.40
CA TRP A 557 7.36 -18.72 -7.50
C TRP A 557 6.21 -18.27 -8.43
N ARG A 558 5.74 -19.19 -9.28
CA ARG A 558 4.57 -19.04 -10.13
C ARG A 558 3.60 -20.22 -9.96
N ILE A 559 2.33 -20.00 -10.26
CA ILE A 559 1.37 -21.09 -10.49
C ILE A 559 1.91 -21.94 -11.67
N PRO A 560 2.10 -23.27 -11.51
CA PRO A 560 2.71 -24.11 -12.53
C PRO A 560 1.97 -24.07 -13.87
N SER A 561 2.69 -24.21 -14.98
CA SER A 561 2.10 -24.14 -16.34
C SER A 561 1.03 -25.21 -16.62
N SER A 562 1.05 -26.30 -15.84
CA SER A 562 0.06 -27.38 -15.86
C SER A 562 -1.28 -27.05 -15.18
N MET A 563 -1.39 -25.91 -14.49
CA MET A 563 -2.60 -25.46 -13.78
C MET A 563 -3.19 -24.19 -14.42
N SER A 564 -4.51 -24.14 -14.51
CA SER A 564 -5.27 -22.93 -14.89
C SER A 564 -6.36 -22.65 -13.85
N PHE A 565 -6.82 -21.40 -13.74
CA PHE A 565 -7.92 -21.05 -12.83
C PHE A 565 -9.20 -21.87 -13.14
N ASP A 566 -9.49 -22.09 -14.43
CA ASP A 566 -10.56 -22.95 -14.95
C ASP A 566 -10.46 -24.44 -14.52
N SER A 567 -9.31 -24.87 -13.97
CA SER A 567 -9.11 -26.23 -13.45
C SER A 567 -9.29 -26.35 -11.93
N LEU A 568 -9.49 -25.23 -11.24
CA LEU A 568 -9.52 -25.12 -9.76
C LEU A 568 -10.94 -25.01 -9.19
N ASP A 569 -11.95 -25.53 -9.90
CA ASP A 569 -13.36 -25.59 -9.47
C ASP A 569 -13.54 -26.29 -8.11
N ASN A 570 -12.76 -27.35 -7.86
CA ASN A 570 -12.84 -28.12 -6.61
C ASN A 570 -12.32 -27.31 -5.42
N GLU A 571 -11.17 -26.66 -5.60
CA GLU A 571 -10.57 -25.74 -4.66
C GLU A 571 -11.49 -24.53 -4.38
N ALA A 572 -12.05 -23.92 -5.43
CA ALA A 572 -13.01 -22.81 -5.32
C ALA A 572 -14.26 -23.21 -4.53
N LYS A 573 -14.87 -24.35 -4.89
CA LYS A 573 -16.06 -24.88 -4.21
C LYS A 573 -15.77 -25.21 -2.74
N LYS A 574 -14.66 -25.90 -2.46
CA LYS A 574 -14.26 -26.25 -1.09
C LYS A 574 -14.03 -25.01 -0.22
N LEU A 575 -13.41 -23.97 -0.79
CA LEU A 575 -13.26 -22.68 -0.12
C LEU A 575 -14.63 -22.04 0.13
N ARG A 576 -15.48 -21.95 -0.89
CA ARG A 576 -16.83 -21.37 -0.81
C ARG A 576 -17.72 -22.04 0.25
N ASP A 577 -17.68 -23.37 0.35
CA ASP A 577 -18.43 -24.14 1.35
C ASP A 577 -18.01 -23.77 2.78
N MET A 578 -16.71 -23.54 3.03
CA MET A 578 -16.22 -23.04 4.33
C MET A 578 -16.53 -21.55 4.55
N LEU A 579 -16.44 -20.70 3.52
CA LEU A 579 -16.84 -19.29 3.65
C LEU A 579 -18.32 -19.16 4.01
N SER A 580 -19.16 -20.01 3.44
CA SER A 580 -20.58 -20.14 3.80
C SER A 580 -20.74 -20.54 5.27
N MET A 581 -20.05 -21.60 5.70
CA MET A 581 -20.11 -22.12 7.07
C MET A 581 -19.69 -21.10 8.14
N TYR A 582 -18.67 -20.28 7.87
CA TYR A 582 -18.11 -19.30 8.82
C TYR A 582 -18.56 -17.85 8.57
N GLY A 583 -19.57 -17.64 7.73
CA GLY A 583 -20.21 -16.35 7.48
C GLY A 583 -19.27 -15.31 6.88
N ARG A 584 -18.60 -15.64 5.77
CA ARG A 584 -17.63 -14.79 5.06
C ARG A 584 -17.96 -14.53 3.58
N LEU A 585 -19.18 -14.87 3.13
CA LEU A 585 -19.73 -14.59 1.79
C LEU A 585 -20.44 -13.23 1.74
#